data_AF-A0A4Q9MT86-F1
#
_entry.id   AF-A0A4Q9MT86-F1
#
_cell.length_a   1.000
_cell.length_b   1.000
_cell.length_c   1.000
_cell.angle_alpha   90.00
_cell.angle_beta   90.00
_cell.angle_gamma   90.00
#
_symmetry.space_group_name_H-M   'P 1'
#
loop_
_entity.id
_entity.type
_entity.pdbx_description
1 polymer ?
#
loop_
_entity_poly.entity_id
_entity_poly.type
_entity_poly.pdbx_seq_one_letter_code
_entity_poly.pdbx_strand_id
1 'polypeptide(L)'
;EIGVEENVFEFFSLRGLVEAERYFSDLPTEYHHLQIHRFVASTLRLEKADAYLVAALFAHTVARNICSPASFEEGFTPTAKHIGDIASSAPKAFEVFAIMFKGARLDED
;
A
#
# COMPACT_ATOMS: atom_id res chain seq x y z
N GLU A 1 13.15 2.71 16.13
CA GLU A 1 12.25 1.61 15.73
C GLU A 1 11.31 2.19 14.69
N ILE A 2 11.31 1.66 13.46
CA ILE A 2 10.44 2.20 12.41
C ILE A 2 9.08 1.55 12.60
N GLY A 3 8.08 2.32 13.04
CA GLY A 3 6.74 1.84 13.43
C GLY A 3 5.84 1.36 12.27
N VAL A 4 6.41 0.69 11.26
CA VAL A 4 5.69 0.29 10.04
C VAL A 4 4.49 -0.61 10.35
N GLU A 5 4.64 -1.57 11.25
CA GLU A 5 3.55 -2.47 11.66
C GLU A 5 2.46 -1.73 12.43
N GLU A 6 2.86 -0.85 13.35
CA GLU A 6 1.93 -0.05 14.15
C GLU A 6 1.11 0.88 13.25
N ASN A 7 1.73 1.49 12.25
CA ASN A 7 1.06 2.32 11.25
C ASN A 7 -0.03 1.54 10.49
N VAL A 8 0.27 0.32 10.03
CA VAL A 8 -0.72 -0.50 9.30
C VAL A 8 -1.87 -0.92 10.20
N PHE A 9 -1.58 -1.31 11.44
CA PHE A 9 -2.61 -1.67 12.42
C PHE A 9 -3.51 -0.48 12.78
N GLU A 10 -2.91 0.67 13.07
CA GLU A 10 -3.64 1.91 13.40
C GLU A 10 -4.51 2.33 12.21
N PHE A 11 -3.97 2.28 10.98
CA PHE A 11 -4.71 2.65 9.78
C PHE A 11 -6.01 1.87 9.61
N PHE A 12 -5.95 0.54 9.70
CA PHE A 12 -7.14 -0.30 9.54
C PHE A 12 -8.10 -0.19 10.74
N SER A 13 -7.61 0.20 11.91
CA SER A 13 -8.44 0.43 13.09
C SER A 13 -9.19 1.75 13.04
N LEU A 14 -8.52 2.84 12.62
CA LEU A 14 -9.10 4.19 12.60
C LEU A 14 -9.82 4.51 11.29
N ARG A 15 -9.40 3.92 10.17
CA ARG A 15 -9.86 4.21 8.81
C ARG A 15 -9.77 5.71 8.42
N GLY A 16 -8.88 6.47 9.06
CA GLY A 16 -8.65 7.89 8.81
C GLY A 16 -7.53 8.13 7.79
N LEU A 17 -7.84 8.79 6.67
CA LEU A 17 -6.88 9.05 5.60
C LEU A 17 -5.92 10.22 5.88
N VAL A 18 -6.39 11.26 6.58
CA VAL A 18 -5.61 12.49 6.80
C VAL A 18 -4.47 12.23 7.76
N GLU A 19 -4.74 11.53 8.85
CA GLU A 19 -3.75 11.13 9.84
C GLU A 19 -2.75 10.13 9.24
N ALA A 20 -3.18 9.32 8.26
CA ALA A 20 -2.35 8.29 7.66
C ALA A 20 -1.28 8.81 6.69
N GLU A 21 -1.37 10.07 6.25
CA GLU A 21 -0.29 10.73 5.51
C GLU A 21 1.03 10.69 6.31
N ARG A 22 0.92 10.85 7.64
CA ARG A 22 2.08 10.91 8.55
C ARG A 22 2.94 9.65 8.51
N TYR A 23 2.34 8.52 8.18
CA TYR A 23 3.05 7.24 8.04
C TYR A 23 4.12 7.28 6.95
N PHE A 24 4.02 8.23 6.02
CA PHE A 24 5.00 8.46 4.98
C PHE A 24 5.77 9.76 5.18
N SER A 25 5.12 10.86 5.58
CA SER A 25 5.82 12.15 5.74
C SER A 25 6.84 12.14 6.88
N ASP A 26 6.58 11.38 7.95
CA ASP A 26 7.47 11.29 9.11
C ASP A 26 8.58 10.24 8.90
N LEU A 27 8.48 9.48 7.81
CA LEU A 27 9.39 8.39 7.47
C LEU A 27 10.44 8.89 6.45
N PRO A 28 11.74 8.64 6.67
CA PRO A 28 12.75 8.91 5.66
C PRO A 28 12.42 8.21 4.33
N THR A 29 12.70 8.89 3.21
CA THR A 29 12.30 8.46 1.87
C THR A 29 12.84 7.08 1.50
N GLU A 30 14.00 6.70 2.01
CA GLU A 30 14.62 5.38 1.81
C GLU A 30 13.82 4.23 2.44
N TYR A 31 12.83 4.51 3.29
CA TYR A 31 11.99 3.49 3.91
C TYR A 31 10.54 3.50 3.40
N HIS A 32 10.18 4.42 2.51
CA HIS A 32 8.80 4.51 1.97
C HIS A 32 8.36 3.21 1.30
N HIS A 33 9.26 2.58 0.54
CA HIS A 33 8.97 1.31 -0.13
C HIS A 33 8.64 0.18 0.86
N LEU A 34 9.25 0.17 2.06
CA LEU A 34 8.94 -0.81 3.11
C LEU A 34 7.52 -0.59 3.66
N GLN A 35 7.14 0.66 3.90
CA GLN A 35 5.79 1.00 4.36
C GLN A 35 4.73 0.66 3.30
N ILE A 36 4.99 0.97 2.03
CA ILE A 36 4.14 0.61 0.88
C ILE A 36 3.99 -0.91 0.80
N HIS A 37 5.11 -1.63 0.81
CA HIS A 37 5.10 -3.10 0.79
C HIS A 37 4.24 -3.66 1.91
N ARG A 38 4.33 -3.09 3.11
CA ARG A 38 3.57 -3.59 4.24
C ARG A 38 2.07 -3.38 4.10
N PHE A 39 1.64 -2.21 3.62
CA PHE A 39 0.23 -1.99 3.27
C PHE A 39 -0.24 -2.98 2.18
N VAL A 40 0.52 -3.16 1.11
CA VAL A 40 0.17 -4.06 0.02
C VAL A 40 0.03 -5.50 0.53
N ALA A 41 1.05 -6.03 1.21
CA ALA A 41 1.07 -7.39 1.70
C ALA A 41 -0.05 -7.68 2.71
N SER A 42 -0.30 -6.76 3.64
CA SER A 42 -1.35 -6.91 4.66
C SER A 42 -2.76 -6.88 4.08
N THR A 43 -2.96 -6.24 2.93
CA THR A 43 -4.29 -6.05 2.35
C THR A 43 -4.73 -7.21 1.45
N LEU A 44 -3.81 -8.02 0.91
CA LEU A 44 -4.11 -9.07 -0.09
C LEU A 44 -5.18 -10.08 0.32
N ARG A 45 -5.37 -10.28 1.62
CA ARG A 45 -6.32 -11.25 2.19
C ARG A 45 -7.51 -10.57 2.87
N LEU A 46 -7.61 -9.25 2.78
CA LEU A 46 -8.72 -8.45 3.34
C LEU A 46 -9.82 -8.25 2.30
N GLU A 47 -10.84 -7.48 2.68
CA GLU A 47 -11.94 -7.17 1.79
C GLU A 47 -11.59 -6.06 0.79
N LYS A 48 -12.34 -6.01 -0.31
CA LYS A 48 -12.16 -5.01 -1.37
C LYS A 48 -12.25 -3.57 -0.85
N ALA A 49 -13.07 -3.34 0.18
CA ALA A 49 -13.20 -2.03 0.82
C ALA A 49 -11.89 -1.56 1.46
N ASP A 50 -11.08 -2.47 2.01
CA ASP A 50 -9.79 -2.17 2.61
C ASP A 50 -8.76 -1.86 1.52
N ALA A 51 -8.83 -2.55 0.37
CA ALA A 51 -8.02 -2.24 -0.80
C ALA A 51 -8.29 -0.82 -1.33
N TYR A 52 -9.56 -0.40 -1.42
CA TYR A 52 -9.91 0.97 -1.81
C TYR A 52 -9.43 2.01 -0.81
N LEU A 53 -9.45 1.69 0.48
CA LEU A 53 -8.95 2.58 1.52
C LEU A 53 -7.43 2.79 1.37
N VAL A 54 -6.66 1.72 1.16
CA VAL A 54 -5.21 1.80 0.90
C VAL A 54 -4.93 2.53 -0.42
N ALA A 55 -5.72 2.26 -1.47
CA ALA A 55 -5.58 2.96 -2.75
C ALA A 55 -5.82 4.47 -2.61
N ALA A 56 -6.79 4.88 -1.79
CA ALA A 56 -7.04 6.29 -1.51
C ALA A 56 -5.87 6.95 -0.75
N LEU A 57 -5.25 6.23 0.19
CA LEU A 57 -4.03 6.68 0.87
C LEU A 57 -2.87 6.86 -0.12
N PHE A 58 -2.63 5.88 -0.99
CA PHE A 58 -1.58 5.98 -2.00
C PHE A 58 -1.83 7.12 -2.98
N ALA A 59 -3.07 7.29 -3.45
CA ALA A 59 -3.42 8.39 -4.32
C ALA A 59 -3.19 9.76 -3.64
N HIS A 60 -3.46 9.83 -2.33
CA HIS A 60 -3.20 11.02 -1.54
C HIS A 60 -1.70 11.36 -1.44
N THR A 61 -0.84 10.36 -1.18
CA THR A 61 0.61 10.59 -1.09
C THR A 61 1.23 10.91 -2.44
N VAL A 62 0.71 10.33 -3.53
CA VAL A 62 1.10 10.68 -4.91
C VAL A 62 0.72 12.12 -5.24
N ALA A 63 -0.52 12.53 -4.97
CA ALA A 63 -1.00 13.88 -5.26
C ALA A 63 -0.20 14.98 -4.53
N ARG A 64 0.45 14.64 -3.42
CA ARG A 64 1.25 15.54 -2.59
C ARG A 64 2.76 15.38 -2.78
N ASN A 65 3.20 14.52 -3.72
CA ASN A 65 4.61 14.19 -3.97
C ASN A 65 5.36 13.71 -2.73
N ILE A 66 4.70 12.97 -1.83
CA ILE A 66 5.32 12.42 -0.61
C ILE A 66 6.10 11.16 -0.94
N CYS A 67 5.48 10.26 -1.72
CA CYS A 67 6.12 9.03 -2.18
C CYS A 67 6.43 9.14 -3.68
N SER A 68 7.64 8.69 -4.05
CA SER A 68 8.05 8.66 -5.46
C SER A 68 7.45 7.44 -6.19
N PRO A 69 7.30 7.50 -7.52
CA PRO A 69 6.92 6.32 -8.31
C PRO A 69 7.84 5.12 -8.08
N ALA A 70 9.16 5.34 -7.98
CA ALA A 70 10.14 4.29 -7.70
C ALA A 70 9.91 3.60 -6.35
N SER A 71 9.53 4.37 -5.31
CA SER A 71 9.19 3.81 -4.00
C SER A 71 7.96 2.90 -4.07
N PHE A 72 6.98 3.23 -4.92
CA PHE A 72 5.82 2.38 -5.18
C PHE A 72 6.20 1.12 -5.95
N GLU A 73 6.94 1.23 -7.05
CA GLU A 73 7.42 0.06 -7.81
C GLU A 73 8.18 -0.91 -6.89
N GLU A 74 9.10 -0.39 -6.08
CA GLU A 74 9.88 -1.19 -5.14
C GLU A 74 9.00 -1.81 -4.05
N GLY A 75 8.00 -1.07 -3.53
CA GLY A 75 7.08 -1.58 -2.52
C GLY A 75 6.12 -2.67 -3.02
N PHE A 76 5.68 -2.58 -4.28
CA PHE A 76 4.79 -3.58 -4.89
C PHE A 76 5.55 -4.83 -5.39
N THR A 77 6.82 -4.68 -5.78
CA THR A 77 7.64 -5.75 -6.40
C THR A 77 7.65 -7.07 -5.62
N PRO A 78 7.88 -7.11 -4.30
CA PRO A 78 7.89 -8.38 -3.56
C PRO A 78 6.57 -9.12 -3.66
N THR A 79 5.44 -8.39 -3.54
CA THR A 79 4.12 -9.00 -3.66
C THR A 79 3.82 -9.44 -5.10
N ALA A 80 4.18 -8.63 -6.10
CA ALA A 80 3.96 -8.95 -7.51
C ALA A 80 4.63 -10.27 -7.91
N LYS A 81 5.85 -10.53 -7.41
CA LYS A 81 6.59 -11.78 -7.67
C LYS A 81 5.89 -13.04 -7.17
N HIS A 82 5.05 -12.93 -6.14
CA HIS A 82 4.38 -14.05 -5.47
C HIS A 82 2.86 -14.03 -5.60
N ILE A 83 2.29 -13.10 -6.38
CA ILE A 83 0.84 -12.89 -6.41
C ILE A 83 0.06 -14.11 -6.91
N GLY A 84 0.63 -14.90 -7.82
CA GLY A 84 0.03 -16.15 -8.30
C GLY A 84 -0.11 -17.20 -7.20
N ASP A 85 0.94 -17.39 -6.40
CA ASP A 85 0.93 -18.31 -5.26
C ASP A 85 -0.07 -17.85 -4.20
N ILE A 86 -0.12 -16.54 -3.93
CA ILE A 86 -1.06 -15.96 -2.97
C ILE A 86 -2.50 -16.17 -3.47
N ALA A 87 -2.77 -15.90 -4.74
CA ALA A 87 -4.09 -16.04 -5.34
C ALA A 87 -4.64 -17.47 -5.29
N SER A 88 -3.76 -18.49 -5.28
CA SER A 88 -4.17 -19.88 -5.09
C SER A 88 -4.90 -20.13 -3.76
N SER A 89 -4.59 -19.33 -2.73
CA SER A 89 -5.18 -19.40 -1.38
C SER A 89 -6.04 -18.20 -1.01
N ALA A 90 -6.03 -17.14 -1.83
CA ALA A 90 -6.81 -15.92 -1.66
C ALA A 90 -7.34 -15.48 -3.03
N PRO A 91 -8.50 -16.01 -3.48
CA PRO A 91 -8.98 -15.83 -4.86
C PRO A 91 -9.15 -14.38 -5.32
N LYS A 92 -9.32 -13.43 -4.38
CA LYS A 92 -9.45 -11.98 -4.66
C LYS A 92 -8.10 -11.25 -4.73
N ALA A 93 -6.96 -11.91 -4.50
CA ALA A 93 -5.67 -11.24 -4.34
C ALA A 93 -5.28 -10.39 -5.56
N PHE A 94 -5.54 -10.88 -6.78
CA PHE A 94 -5.30 -10.09 -8.00
C PHE A 94 -6.15 -8.81 -8.06
N GLU A 95 -7.44 -8.89 -7.71
CA GLU A 95 -8.34 -7.74 -7.72
C GLU A 95 -7.92 -6.71 -6.68
N VAL A 96 -7.63 -7.16 -5.45
CA VAL A 96 -7.15 -6.31 -4.36
C VAL A 96 -5.82 -5.64 -4.71
N PHE A 97 -4.87 -6.40 -5.25
CA PHE A 97 -3.58 -5.89 -5.70
C PHE A 97 -3.77 -4.81 -6.77
N ALA A 98 -4.60 -5.07 -7.78
CA ALA A 98 -4.86 -4.13 -8.87
C ALA A 98 -5.48 -2.81 -8.37
N ILE A 99 -6.39 -2.86 -7.39
CA ILE A 99 -6.98 -1.64 -6.80
C ILE A 99 -5.90 -0.75 -6.18
N MET A 100 -5.01 -1.34 -5.36
CA MET A 100 -3.93 -0.59 -4.73
C MET A 100 -2.91 -0.09 -5.77
N PHE A 101 -2.61 -0.89 -6.80
CA PHE A 101 -1.69 -0.55 -7.88
C PHE A 101 -2.16 0.71 -8.65
N LYS A 102 -3.47 0.80 -8.89
CA LYS A 102 -4.10 1.99 -9.48
C LYS A 102 -4.04 3.22 -8.57
N GLY A 103 -4.25 3.03 -7.27
CA GLY A 103 -4.09 4.12 -6.29
C GLY A 103 -2.67 4.71 -6.30
N ALA A 104 -1.67 3.88 -6.58
CA ALA A 104 -0.27 4.29 -6.72
C ALA A 104 0.07 4.89 -8.10
N ARG A 105 -0.89 4.96 -9.04
CA ARG A 105 -0.71 5.39 -10.44
C ARG A 105 0.38 4.62 -11.20
N LEU A 106 0.55 3.34 -10.88
CA LEU A 106 1.48 2.48 -11.60
C LEU A 106 0.85 1.83 -12.84
N ASP A 107 -0.45 2.02 -13.07
CA ASP A 107 -1.16 1.55 -14.27
C ASP A 107 -1.14 2.56 -15.43
N GLU A 108 -0.54 3.73 -15.21
CA GLU A 108 -0.39 4.79 -16.20
C GLU A 108 1.05 4.76 -16.74
N ASP A 109 1.21 4.41 -18.02
CA ASP A 109 2.44 4.58 -18.80
C ASP A 109 2.45 5.93 -19.53
#